data_AF-A0A438EV59-F1
#
_entry.id   AF-A0A438EV59-F1
#
_cell.length_a   1.000
_cell.length_b   1.000
_cell.length_c   1.000
_cell.angle_alpha   90.00
_cell.angle_beta   90.00
_cell.angle_gamma   90.00
#
_symmetry.space_group_name_H-M   'P 1'
#
loop_
_entity.id
_entity.type
_entity.pdbx_description
1 polymer ?
#
loop_
_entity_poly.entity_id
_entity_poly.type
_entity_poly.pdbx_seq_one_letter_code
_entity_poly.pdbx_strand_id
1 'polypeptide(L)'
;MGSAPASAFLCIFVVLCSYVTVNGGYIKYNTGAGIVEGKLNVHLVPHSHDDVGWLKTIDQYYVGSNNSIQGACVENVLDSVVESLLRNQNRKFVFAEMVNPQIASFFFWYSSWLIYKQSNLLKSSSEKTPMEVNGRNQGKLLFSVDGGMNKVRKYRNSRKTCRWWPVGIHVCNRCIFVLRNGGWCMHDEATVHYIDMIDQTTLGHRLIKKAFNKAPRAGWQIDPFGHSAVQAYLLGAELGFDSVHFARIDYQDRAKRKEDKSLEVIWRGSKTFGSTSQIFTNAFPVHYSPPNGFGFEIDDFSIPVQDNPHLFDYNVEQRINDFVAAALVQVNS
;
A
#
# COMPACT_ATOMS: atom_id res chain seq x y z
N MET A 1 50.21 53.76 13.10
CA MET A 1 49.92 52.55 12.29
C MET A 1 49.37 51.49 13.24
N GLY A 2 48.05 51.41 13.37
CA GLY A 2 47.38 50.49 14.30
C GLY A 2 47.06 49.16 13.63
N SER A 3 47.63 48.08 14.13
CA SER A 3 47.32 46.71 13.70
C SER A 3 45.93 46.30 14.18
N ALA A 4 45.01 46.03 13.25
CA ALA A 4 43.73 45.41 13.59
C ALA A 4 43.97 44.00 14.18
N PRO A 5 43.28 43.60 15.25
CA PRO A 5 43.52 42.31 15.89
C PRO A 5 43.00 41.17 15.01
N ALA A 6 43.83 40.13 14.85
CA ALA A 6 43.52 38.91 14.08
C ALA A 6 42.22 38.21 14.51
N SER A 7 41.68 38.52 15.70
CA SER A 7 40.40 38.03 16.19
C SER A 7 39.19 38.54 15.39
N ALA A 8 39.27 39.73 14.79
CA ALA A 8 38.18 40.29 14.00
C ALA A 8 37.97 39.50 12.69
N PHE A 9 39.06 39.05 12.06
CA PHE A 9 39.01 38.25 10.84
C PHE A 9 38.50 36.82 11.07
N LEU A 10 38.84 36.22 12.22
CA LEU A 10 38.36 34.88 12.58
C LEU A 10 36.84 34.88 12.85
N CYS A 11 36.33 35.91 13.53
CA CYS A 11 34.89 36.04 13.79
C CYS A 11 34.09 36.28 12.49
N ILE A 12 34.63 37.05 11.54
CA ILE A 12 33.97 37.28 10.24
C ILE A 12 33.91 35.98 9.41
N PHE A 13 34.96 35.16 9.44
CA PHE A 13 34.97 33.86 8.75
C PHE A 13 33.98 32.85 9.35
N VAL A 14 33.85 32.80 10.68
CA VAL A 14 32.89 31.91 11.36
C VAL A 14 31.43 32.35 11.12
N VAL A 15 31.18 33.65 11.05
CA VAL A 15 29.85 34.20 10.71
C VAL A 15 29.50 33.97 9.23
N LEU A 16 30.47 34.08 8.31
CA LEU A 16 30.25 33.77 6.89
C LEU A 16 30.00 32.27 6.63
N CYS A 17 30.68 31.38 7.35
CA CYS A 17 30.44 29.92 7.22
C CYS A 17 29.08 29.47 7.77
N SER A 18 28.45 30.23 8.67
CA SER A 18 27.15 29.90 9.26
C SER A 18 25.94 30.38 8.43
N TYR A 19 26.18 31.12 7.33
CA TYR A 19 25.15 31.58 6.40
C TYR A 19 25.01 30.69 5.15
N VAL A 20 25.65 29.53 5.09
CA VAL A 20 25.32 28.52 4.09
C VAL A 20 24.00 27.85 4.50
N THR A 21 22.89 28.52 4.21
CA THR A 21 21.58 27.89 4.23
C THR A 21 21.56 26.83 3.13
N VAL A 22 21.67 25.56 3.51
CA VAL A 22 21.37 24.45 2.60
C VAL A 22 19.89 24.52 2.29
N ASN A 23 19.53 25.15 1.17
CA ASN A 23 18.17 25.10 0.63
C ASN A 23 17.93 23.67 0.11
N GLY A 24 17.50 22.78 1.00
CA GLY A 24 16.92 21.51 0.61
C GLY A 24 15.60 21.76 -0.11
N GLY A 25 15.65 21.95 -1.43
CA GLY A 25 14.46 22.10 -2.26
C GLY A 25 13.62 20.84 -2.17
N TYR A 26 12.43 20.93 -1.58
CA TYR A 26 11.46 19.85 -1.61
C TYR A 26 10.96 19.69 -3.06
N ILE A 27 11.36 18.60 -3.73
CA ILE A 27 10.83 18.26 -5.06
C ILE A 27 9.40 17.76 -4.89
N LYS A 28 8.44 18.49 -5.45
CA LYS A 28 7.04 18.09 -5.47
C LYS A 28 6.80 17.15 -6.66
N TYR A 29 6.58 15.86 -6.39
CA TYR A 29 6.28 14.88 -7.43
C TYR A 29 4.85 15.00 -7.97
N ASN A 30 4.70 14.88 -9.28
CA ASN A 30 3.39 14.72 -9.91
C ASN A 30 2.96 13.25 -9.87
N THR A 31 2.17 12.88 -8.86
CA THR A 31 1.70 11.50 -8.67
C THR A 31 0.24 11.28 -9.08
N GLY A 32 -0.42 12.30 -9.63
CA GLY A 32 -1.84 12.27 -9.99
C GLY A 32 -2.11 11.92 -11.45
N ALA A 33 -1.16 11.26 -12.13
CA ALA A 33 -1.29 10.90 -13.53
C ALA A 33 -2.49 9.96 -13.74
N GLY A 34 -3.24 10.20 -14.81
CA GLY A 34 -4.34 9.37 -15.27
C GLY A 34 -4.04 8.74 -16.63
N ILE A 35 -5.07 8.12 -17.22
CA ILE A 35 -4.97 7.54 -18.56
C ILE A 35 -4.74 8.65 -19.59
N VAL A 36 -3.76 8.45 -20.46
CA VAL A 36 -3.51 9.32 -21.62
C VAL A 36 -3.82 8.53 -22.88
N GLU A 37 -4.77 9.03 -23.66
CA GLU A 37 -5.17 8.42 -24.93
C GLU A 37 -4.01 8.41 -25.94
N GLY A 38 -3.93 7.37 -26.76
CA GLY A 38 -2.87 7.20 -27.77
C GLY A 38 -1.49 6.86 -27.19
N LYS A 39 -1.38 6.59 -25.89
CA LYS A 39 -0.14 6.14 -25.24
C LYS A 39 -0.30 4.78 -24.59
N LEU A 40 0.82 4.09 -24.41
CA LEU A 40 0.89 2.96 -23.48
C LEU A 40 0.71 3.49 -22.05
N ASN A 41 -0.31 2.96 -21.36
CA ASN A 41 -0.60 3.30 -19.96
C ASN A 41 -0.17 2.14 -19.07
N VAL A 42 0.78 2.40 -18.16
CA VAL A 42 1.27 1.39 -17.22
C VAL A 42 0.56 1.58 -15.87
N HIS A 43 -0.29 0.63 -15.51
CA HIS A 43 -0.99 0.64 -14.24
C HIS A 43 -0.13 0.00 -13.14
N LEU A 44 0.45 0.82 -12.26
CA LEU A 44 1.14 0.33 -11.08
C LEU A 44 0.10 -0.06 -10.02
N VAL A 45 0.12 -1.33 -9.61
CA VAL A 45 -0.81 -1.89 -8.62
C VAL A 45 -0.03 -2.41 -7.41
N PRO A 46 0.32 -1.53 -6.44
CA PRO A 46 0.96 -1.94 -5.20
C PRO A 46 0.04 -2.88 -4.42
N HIS A 47 0.59 -4.01 -3.98
CA HIS A 47 -0.10 -5.02 -3.17
C HIS A 47 0.91 -5.73 -2.27
N SER A 48 0.42 -6.41 -1.24
CA SER A 48 1.14 -7.45 -0.50
C SER A 48 0.38 -8.76 -0.67
N HIS A 49 1.10 -9.87 -0.75
CA HIS A 49 0.50 -11.20 -0.68
C HIS A 49 0.75 -11.76 0.71
N ASP A 50 -0.31 -11.86 1.50
CA ASP A 50 -0.24 -12.15 2.92
C ASP A 50 -0.86 -13.53 3.21
N ASP A 51 -0.03 -14.57 3.14
CA ASP A 51 -0.46 -15.96 3.36
C ASP A 51 -1.18 -16.16 4.71
N VAL A 52 -2.33 -16.81 4.65
CA VAL A 52 -3.13 -17.16 5.84
C VAL A 52 -2.63 -18.48 6.45
N GLY A 53 -1.34 -18.48 6.78
CA GLY A 53 -0.61 -19.66 7.24
C GLY A 53 0.02 -20.43 6.07
N TRP A 54 1.34 -20.61 6.13
CA TRP A 54 2.14 -21.35 5.16
C TRP A 54 3.41 -21.90 5.82
N LEU A 55 4.46 -21.07 5.94
CA LEU A 55 5.67 -21.41 6.71
C LEU A 55 5.53 -21.03 8.19
N LYS A 56 4.74 -20.00 8.48
CA LYS A 56 4.39 -19.57 9.84
C LYS A 56 2.89 -19.72 10.08
N THR A 57 2.48 -19.71 11.34
CA THR A 57 1.05 -19.66 11.69
C THR A 57 0.47 -18.27 11.38
N ILE A 58 -0.86 -18.18 11.29
CA ILE A 58 -1.57 -16.90 11.05
C ILE A 58 -1.15 -15.83 12.08
N ASP A 59 -1.13 -16.18 13.37
CA ASP A 59 -0.74 -15.25 14.43
C ASP A 59 0.74 -14.85 14.32
N GLN A 60 1.62 -15.78 13.94
CA GLN A 60 3.04 -15.49 13.77
C GLN A 60 3.30 -14.53 12.61
N TYR A 61 2.62 -14.72 11.47
CA TYR A 61 2.64 -13.76 10.36
C TYR A 61 2.07 -12.41 10.77
N TYR A 62 0.97 -12.39 11.52
CA TYR A 62 0.33 -11.14 11.92
C TYR A 62 1.24 -10.27 12.80
N VAL A 63 1.76 -10.83 13.91
CA VAL A 63 2.59 -10.07 14.87
C VAL A 63 4.07 -10.00 14.49
N GLY A 64 4.48 -10.65 13.40
CA GLY A 64 5.89 -10.69 12.99
C GLY A 64 6.80 -11.47 13.92
N SER A 65 6.30 -12.54 14.54
CA SER A 65 7.13 -13.42 15.36
C SER A 65 7.79 -14.52 14.53
N ASN A 66 8.85 -15.11 15.08
CA ASN A 66 9.59 -16.22 14.47
C ASN A 66 10.17 -15.91 13.08
N ASN A 67 10.70 -14.68 12.89
CA ASN A 67 11.23 -14.21 11.61
C ASN A 67 12.50 -14.94 11.13
N SER A 68 13.09 -15.81 11.95
CA SER A 68 14.14 -16.74 11.50
C SER A 68 13.62 -17.79 10.49
N ILE A 69 12.32 -18.09 10.49
CA ILE A 69 11.69 -18.94 9.46
C ILE A 69 11.49 -18.14 8.18
N GLN A 70 10.82 -16.99 8.31
CA GLN A 70 10.53 -16.08 7.22
C GLN A 70 10.29 -14.67 7.79
N GLY A 71 11.04 -13.69 7.29
CA GLY A 71 10.83 -12.27 7.62
C GLY A 71 9.52 -11.79 7.04
N ALA A 72 8.48 -11.68 7.87
CA ALA A 72 7.15 -11.23 7.47
C ALA A 72 6.35 -10.76 8.68
N CYS A 73 5.70 -9.60 8.59
CA CYS A 73 4.86 -9.02 9.64
C CYS A 73 3.71 -8.22 9.01
N VAL A 74 2.49 -8.77 9.04
CA VAL A 74 1.31 -8.14 8.42
C VAL A 74 0.93 -6.85 9.15
N GLU A 75 1.12 -6.78 10.48
CA GLU A 75 0.90 -5.54 11.25
C GLU A 75 1.77 -4.38 10.72
N ASN A 76 3.05 -4.64 10.43
CA ASN A 76 3.95 -3.62 9.87
C ASN A 76 3.54 -3.20 8.44
N VAL A 77 3.08 -4.14 7.61
CA VAL A 77 2.57 -3.84 6.26
C VAL A 77 1.38 -2.90 6.37
N LEU A 78 0.39 -3.23 7.20
CA LEU A 78 -0.81 -2.43 7.35
C LEU A 78 -0.51 -1.02 7.90
N ASP A 79 0.31 -0.92 8.95
CA ASP A 79 0.69 0.37 9.56
C ASP A 79 1.43 1.28 8.58
N SER A 80 2.41 0.74 7.86
CA SER A 80 3.25 1.50 6.92
C SER A 80 2.49 1.91 5.65
N VAL A 81 1.62 1.05 5.12
CA VAL A 81 0.75 1.36 3.98
C VAL A 81 -0.19 2.48 4.34
N VAL A 82 -0.84 2.38 5.49
CA VAL A 82 -1.73 3.41 6.04
C VAL A 82 -1.02 4.76 6.09
N GLU A 83 0.17 4.82 6.66
CA GLU A 83 0.91 6.06 6.76
C GLU A 83 1.29 6.60 5.37
N SER A 84 1.73 5.71 4.49
CA SER A 84 2.13 6.04 3.12
C SER A 84 0.98 6.59 2.27
N LEU A 85 -0.23 6.05 2.42
CA LEU A 85 -1.44 6.52 1.74
C LEU A 85 -1.92 7.88 2.27
N LEU A 86 -1.76 8.14 3.58
CA LEU A 86 -2.11 9.45 4.16
C LEU A 86 -1.19 10.57 3.69
N ARG A 87 0.09 10.26 3.41
CA ARG A 87 1.06 11.23 2.90
C ARG A 87 0.78 11.68 1.46
N ASN A 88 0.09 10.86 0.66
CA ASN A 88 -0.21 11.19 -0.73
C ASN A 88 -1.54 10.57 -1.18
N GLN A 89 -2.54 11.42 -1.42
CA GLN A 89 -3.90 11.02 -1.77
C GLN A 89 -4.02 10.34 -3.14
N ASN A 90 -3.00 10.43 -4.00
CA ASN A 90 -3.00 9.75 -5.29
C ASN A 90 -2.45 8.32 -5.20
N ARG A 91 -1.82 7.94 -4.08
CA ARG A 91 -1.35 6.56 -3.89
C ARG A 91 -2.53 5.62 -3.72
N LYS A 92 -2.32 4.38 -4.16
CA LYS A 92 -3.28 3.30 -4.05
C LYS A 92 -2.58 2.05 -3.53
N PHE A 93 -3.30 1.23 -2.78
CA PHE A 93 -2.81 -0.07 -2.32
C PHE A 93 -3.95 -1.09 -2.39
N VAL A 94 -3.64 -2.29 -2.87
CA VAL A 94 -4.56 -3.43 -2.93
C VAL A 94 -4.31 -4.35 -1.74
N PHE A 95 -5.38 -4.75 -1.07
CA PHE A 95 -5.36 -5.73 0.02
C PHE A 95 -6.45 -6.78 -0.21
N ALA A 96 -6.12 -8.06 -0.01
CA ALA A 96 -6.98 -9.16 -0.46
C ALA A 96 -7.56 -10.03 0.67
N GLU A 97 -6.77 -10.33 1.70
CA GLU A 97 -7.07 -11.33 2.73
C GLU A 97 -7.71 -10.69 3.97
N MET A 98 -8.98 -11.01 4.27
CA MET A 98 -9.69 -10.43 5.42
C MET A 98 -9.47 -11.19 6.74
N VAL A 99 -8.53 -12.16 6.77
CA VAL A 99 -8.32 -13.00 7.95
C VAL A 99 -7.94 -12.15 9.17
N ASN A 100 -8.43 -12.57 10.33
CA ASN A 100 -8.17 -12.03 11.66
C ASN A 100 -9.22 -11.00 12.12
N PRO A 101 -9.93 -11.28 13.24
CA PRO A 101 -10.76 -10.28 13.89
C PRO A 101 -9.97 -9.04 14.32
N GLN A 102 -8.64 -9.09 14.38
CA GLN A 102 -7.76 -7.94 14.57
C GLN A 102 -7.51 -7.15 13.28
N ILE A 103 -7.62 -7.72 12.08
CA ILE A 103 -7.67 -6.92 10.83
C ILE A 103 -9.02 -6.22 10.73
N ALA A 104 -10.12 -6.91 11.09
CA ALA A 104 -11.41 -6.25 11.27
C ALA A 104 -11.32 -5.16 12.36
N SER A 105 -10.74 -5.47 13.52
CA SER A 105 -10.55 -4.51 14.62
C SER A 105 -9.53 -3.43 14.29
N PHE A 106 -8.57 -3.66 13.42
CA PHE A 106 -7.62 -2.69 12.89
C PHE A 106 -8.38 -1.73 12.00
N PHE A 107 -9.20 -2.21 11.07
CA PHE A 107 -10.05 -1.33 10.28
C PHE A 107 -11.06 -0.55 11.14
N PHE A 108 -11.61 -1.16 12.21
CA PHE A 108 -12.44 -0.46 13.20
C PHE A 108 -11.65 0.51 14.10
N TRP A 109 -10.44 0.20 14.53
CA TRP A 109 -9.59 1.02 15.41
C TRP A 109 -8.90 2.13 14.63
N TYR A 110 -8.33 1.83 13.46
CA TYR A 110 -7.78 2.76 12.49
C TYR A 110 -8.80 3.82 12.08
N SER A 111 -10.05 3.41 11.88
CA SER A 111 -11.14 4.35 11.66
C SER A 111 -11.31 5.35 12.81
N SER A 112 -11.05 4.93 14.05
CA SER A 112 -11.17 5.77 15.25
C SER A 112 -9.92 6.62 15.50
N TRP A 113 -8.73 6.07 15.24
CA TRP A 113 -7.45 6.78 15.38
C TRP A 113 -7.28 7.89 14.34
N LEU A 114 -7.72 7.69 13.10
CA LEU A 114 -7.70 8.73 12.08
C LEU A 114 -8.56 9.95 12.44
N ILE A 115 -9.71 9.74 13.09
CA ILE A 115 -10.54 10.84 13.62
C ILE A 115 -9.73 11.67 14.60
N TYR A 116 -9.05 10.99 15.52
CA TYR A 116 -8.22 11.64 16.52
C TYR A 116 -7.10 12.46 15.87
N LYS A 117 -6.40 11.91 14.85
CA LYS A 117 -5.33 12.62 14.15
C LYS A 117 -5.84 13.78 13.29
N GLN A 118 -6.92 13.60 12.53
CA GLN A 118 -7.47 14.63 11.65
C GLN A 118 -8.15 15.77 12.44
N SER A 119 -8.83 15.45 13.55
CA SER A 119 -9.37 16.47 14.46
C SER A 119 -8.28 17.28 15.15
N ASN A 120 -7.14 16.68 15.50
CA ASN A 120 -6.00 17.41 16.07
C ASN A 120 -5.24 18.23 15.02
N LEU A 121 -5.14 17.76 13.77
CA LEU A 121 -4.56 18.55 12.67
C LEU A 121 -5.42 19.79 12.33
N LEU A 122 -6.74 19.64 12.29
CA LEU A 122 -7.66 20.76 12.09
C LEU A 122 -7.59 21.77 13.24
N LYS A 123 -7.49 21.30 14.50
CA LYS A 123 -7.28 22.17 15.67
C LYS A 123 -5.95 22.93 15.61
N SER A 124 -4.87 22.31 15.14
CA SER A 124 -3.58 22.99 14.95
C SER A 124 -3.59 24.06 13.84
N SER A 125 -4.53 23.96 12.89
CA SER A 125 -4.70 24.95 11.81
C SER A 125 -5.59 26.13 12.19
N SER A 126 -6.47 25.98 13.19
CA SER A 126 -7.36 27.03 13.68
C SER A 126 -6.76 27.91 14.79
N GLU A 127 -5.55 27.60 15.28
CA GLU A 127 -4.85 28.36 16.34
C GLU A 127 -3.79 29.33 15.78
N LYS A 128 -3.99 29.87 14.57
CA LYS A 128 -3.26 31.05 14.11
C LYS A 128 -4.16 32.28 14.14
N THR A 129 -4.48 32.75 15.34
CA THR A 129 -4.87 34.15 15.54
C THR A 129 -3.61 35.02 15.60
N PRO A 130 -3.59 36.24 15.04
CA PRO A 130 -2.43 37.12 15.13
C PRO A 130 -2.29 37.58 16.58
N MET A 131 -1.15 37.30 17.21
CA MET A 131 -0.83 37.85 18.53
C MET A 131 -0.44 39.32 18.36
N GLU A 132 -1.28 40.22 18.89
CA GLU A 132 -0.92 41.62 19.14
C GLU A 132 0.31 41.68 20.05
N VAL A 133 1.32 42.44 19.62
CA VAL A 133 2.51 42.74 20.41
C VAL A 133 2.16 43.86 21.37
N ASN A 134 2.09 43.56 22.67
CA ASN A 134 2.20 44.56 23.72
C ASN A 134 3.28 44.14 24.72
N GLY A 135 4.31 44.98 24.83
CA GLY A 135 5.51 44.69 25.60
C GLY A 135 5.29 44.78 27.11
N ARG A 136 6.06 43.95 27.85
CA ARG A 136 6.84 44.31 29.04
C ARG A 136 7.50 43.04 29.60
N ASN A 137 8.84 43.05 29.56
CA ASN A 137 9.79 42.56 30.56
C ASN A 137 9.59 41.22 31.29
N GLN A 138 10.63 40.39 31.09
CA GLN A 138 11.46 39.66 32.08
C GLN A 138 11.33 38.12 32.16
N GLY A 139 12.37 37.47 31.59
CA GLY A 139 13.14 36.43 32.26
C GLY A 139 12.54 35.03 32.35
N LYS A 140 12.95 34.14 31.43
CA LYS A 140 13.50 32.82 31.79
C LYS A 140 14.14 32.15 30.57
N LEU A 141 15.45 31.98 30.66
CA LEU A 141 16.20 30.98 29.92
C LEU A 141 15.55 29.60 30.13
N LEU A 142 15.44 28.79 29.08
CA LEU A 142 15.56 27.33 29.14
C LEU A 142 15.80 26.79 27.73
N PHE A 143 17.07 26.47 27.44
CA PHE A 143 17.40 25.44 26.46
C PHE A 143 16.98 24.08 27.04
N SER A 144 16.43 23.20 26.21
CA SER A 144 16.77 21.78 26.29
C SER A 144 16.48 21.09 24.96
N VAL A 145 17.55 20.59 24.35
CA VAL A 145 17.56 19.53 23.35
C VAL A 145 17.89 18.27 24.14
N ASP A 146 17.05 17.24 24.05
CA ASP A 146 17.34 15.83 24.29
C ASP A 146 16.13 15.05 23.73
N GLY A 147 16.23 13.98 22.96
CA GLY A 147 17.23 12.92 22.98
C GLY A 147 16.54 11.61 23.40
N GLY A 148 16.30 10.71 22.44
CA GLY A 148 16.34 9.25 22.57
C GLY A 148 15.51 8.47 23.63
N MET A 149 14.85 7.43 23.10
CA MET A 149 14.71 6.06 23.66
C MET A 149 13.52 5.68 24.56
N ASN A 150 12.87 4.61 24.08
CA ASN A 150 12.31 3.45 24.79
C ASN A 150 11.29 3.68 25.92
N LYS A 151 10.02 3.36 25.61
CA LYS A 151 9.13 2.65 26.54
C LYS A 151 8.00 1.95 25.80
N VAL A 152 8.15 0.63 25.64
CA VAL A 152 7.05 -0.32 25.41
C VAL A 152 6.06 -0.16 26.57
N ARG A 153 4.88 0.40 26.30
CA ARG A 153 3.77 0.48 27.25
C ARG A 153 2.73 -0.59 26.92
N LYS A 154 2.72 -1.66 27.72
CA LYS A 154 1.61 -2.63 27.81
C LYS A 154 0.29 -1.88 28.02
N TYR A 155 -0.62 -1.96 27.05
CA TYR A 155 -1.97 -1.41 27.21
C TYR A 155 -2.84 -2.38 28.01
N ARG A 156 -3.27 -1.93 29.19
CA ARG A 156 -4.15 -2.65 30.11
C ARG A 156 -5.60 -2.48 29.66
N ASN A 157 -6.26 -3.62 29.54
CA ASN A 157 -7.66 -3.79 29.16
C ASN A 157 -8.59 -2.98 30.08
N SER A 158 -9.38 -2.06 29.52
CA SER A 158 -10.52 -1.47 30.23
C SER A 158 -11.74 -1.44 29.32
N ARG A 159 -12.74 -2.24 29.69
CA ARG A 159 -14.06 -2.33 29.05
C ARG A 159 -14.72 -0.95 29.13
N LYS A 160 -14.91 -0.28 28.00
CA LYS A 160 -15.87 0.82 27.87
C LYS A 160 -16.73 0.59 26.63
N THR A 161 -18.02 0.63 26.87
CA THR A 161 -19.17 0.40 26.00
C THR A 161 -18.99 1.05 24.61
N CYS A 162 -19.06 0.22 23.57
CA CYS A 162 -18.98 0.65 22.17
C CYS A 162 -20.24 1.44 21.78
N ARG A 163 -20.08 2.75 21.54
CA ARG A 163 -21.07 3.60 20.88
C ARG A 163 -20.60 3.81 19.43
N TRP A 164 -21.40 3.34 18.49
CA TRP A 164 -21.16 3.23 17.04
C TRP A 164 -21.18 4.57 16.29
N TRP A 165 -20.10 4.99 15.57
CA TRP A 165 -20.03 6.18 14.66
C TRP A 165 -18.80 6.13 13.68
N PRO A 166 -18.75 6.91 12.56
CA PRO A 166 -18.39 6.39 11.22
C PRO A 166 -17.24 7.13 10.49
N VAL A 167 -15.99 6.65 10.48
CA VAL A 167 -14.90 7.31 9.69
C VAL A 167 -13.98 6.36 8.90
N GLY A 168 -14.07 5.04 9.10
CA GLY A 168 -13.38 4.04 8.23
C GLY A 168 -13.85 4.13 6.78
N ILE A 169 -15.06 4.66 6.64
CA ILE A 169 -15.74 5.07 5.41
C ILE A 169 -14.90 6.08 4.60
N HIS A 170 -14.12 7.00 5.19
CA HIS A 170 -13.45 8.07 4.42
C HIS A 170 -12.21 7.63 3.63
N VAL A 171 -11.38 6.71 4.16
CA VAL A 171 -10.19 6.19 3.44
C VAL A 171 -10.61 5.29 2.28
N CYS A 172 -11.59 4.42 2.52
CA CYS A 172 -12.15 3.56 1.48
C CYS A 172 -13.00 4.36 0.47
N ASN A 173 -13.71 5.42 0.88
CA ASN A 173 -14.46 6.29 -0.04
C ASN A 173 -13.58 7.17 -0.93
N ARG A 174 -12.33 7.46 -0.55
CA ARG A 174 -11.35 8.08 -1.46
C ARG A 174 -10.68 7.08 -2.41
N CYS A 175 -10.98 5.79 -2.29
CA CYS A 175 -10.42 4.72 -3.11
C CYS A 175 -8.87 4.67 -3.14
N ILE A 176 -8.23 5.02 -2.01
CA ILE A 176 -6.77 4.90 -1.84
C ILE A 176 -6.40 3.53 -1.25
N PHE A 177 -7.27 2.93 -0.46
CA PHE A 177 -7.16 1.52 -0.04
C PHE A 177 -8.23 0.72 -0.76
N VAL A 178 -7.80 -0.21 -1.63
CA VAL A 178 -8.64 -0.93 -2.58
C VAL A 178 -8.74 -2.39 -2.14
N LEU A 179 -9.95 -2.82 -1.80
CA LEU A 179 -10.22 -4.21 -1.45
C LEU A 179 -10.45 -5.02 -2.72
N ARG A 180 -9.65 -6.08 -2.90
CA ARG A 180 -9.77 -7.07 -3.98
C ARG A 180 -10.03 -8.44 -3.35
N ASN A 181 -10.65 -9.37 -4.07
CA ASN A 181 -11.11 -10.66 -3.53
C ASN A 181 -12.07 -10.47 -2.33
N GLY A 182 -11.55 -10.20 -1.14
CA GLY A 182 -12.30 -9.79 0.04
C GLY A 182 -12.88 -10.97 0.82
N GLY A 183 -12.53 -12.20 0.43
CA GLY A 183 -12.76 -13.37 1.26
C GLY A 183 -11.92 -13.36 2.54
N TRP A 184 -12.22 -14.31 3.42
CA TRP A 184 -11.40 -14.53 4.61
C TRP A 184 -9.95 -14.87 4.25
N CYS A 185 -9.75 -15.62 3.18
CA CYS A 185 -8.45 -15.88 2.57
C CYS A 185 -8.55 -15.89 1.04
N MET A 186 -7.39 -15.95 0.37
CA MET A 186 -7.29 -16.43 -1.00
C MET A 186 -7.31 -17.95 -0.95
N HIS A 187 -8.47 -18.55 -1.25
CA HIS A 187 -8.66 -20.00 -1.15
C HIS A 187 -8.00 -20.75 -2.30
N ASP A 188 -7.60 -21.99 -2.05
CA ASP A 188 -7.28 -22.95 -3.11
C ASP A 188 -8.50 -23.19 -4.01
N GLU A 189 -8.27 -23.62 -5.25
CA GLU A 189 -9.33 -23.89 -6.23
C GLU A 189 -9.46 -25.38 -6.60
N ALA A 190 -8.54 -26.23 -6.15
CA ALA A 190 -8.53 -27.66 -6.47
C ALA A 190 -9.20 -28.53 -5.39
N THR A 191 -8.92 -28.27 -4.11
CA THR A 191 -9.24 -29.14 -2.97
C THR A 191 -10.33 -28.60 -2.05
N VAL A 192 -11.03 -27.54 -2.48
CA VAL A 192 -12.11 -26.90 -1.72
C VAL A 192 -13.48 -27.33 -2.23
N HIS A 193 -14.46 -27.37 -1.33
CA HIS A 193 -15.86 -27.49 -1.73
C HIS A 193 -16.46 -26.11 -1.95
N TYR A 194 -17.37 -25.96 -2.93
CA TYR A 194 -17.97 -24.66 -3.26
C TYR A 194 -18.73 -24.02 -2.09
N ILE A 195 -19.27 -24.83 -1.17
CA ILE A 195 -19.91 -24.33 0.06
C ILE A 195 -18.88 -23.58 0.92
N ASP A 196 -17.70 -24.16 1.13
CA ASP A 196 -16.64 -23.54 1.94
C ASP A 196 -16.09 -22.29 1.26
N MET A 197 -15.97 -22.31 -0.08
CA MET A 197 -15.62 -21.12 -0.87
C MET A 197 -16.62 -19.99 -0.63
N ILE A 198 -17.92 -20.27 -0.65
CA ILE A 198 -19.00 -19.30 -0.40
C ILE A 198 -18.95 -18.80 1.04
N ASP A 199 -18.81 -19.69 2.02
CA ASP A 199 -18.84 -19.35 3.45
C ASP A 199 -17.68 -18.42 3.82
N GLN A 200 -16.45 -18.77 3.44
CA GLN A 200 -15.28 -17.94 3.72
C GLN A 200 -15.35 -16.59 2.98
N THR A 201 -15.88 -16.57 1.75
CA THR A 201 -16.07 -15.34 0.98
C THR A 201 -17.10 -14.44 1.64
N THR A 202 -18.24 -15.02 2.02
CA THR A 202 -19.35 -14.33 2.67
C THR A 202 -18.91 -13.74 3.99
N LEU A 203 -18.09 -14.44 4.78
CA LEU A 203 -17.54 -13.93 6.03
C LEU A 203 -16.74 -12.64 5.81
N GLY A 204 -15.80 -12.64 4.86
CA GLY A 204 -15.00 -11.46 4.53
C GLY A 204 -15.84 -10.31 3.94
N HIS A 205 -16.72 -10.61 2.97
CA HIS A 205 -17.58 -9.60 2.33
C HIS A 205 -18.55 -8.95 3.32
N ARG A 206 -19.09 -9.69 4.28
CA ARG A 206 -19.95 -9.12 5.34
C ARG A 206 -19.19 -8.15 6.23
N LEU A 207 -17.93 -8.44 6.55
CA LEU A 207 -17.08 -7.53 7.31
C LEU A 207 -16.79 -6.26 6.53
N ILE A 208 -16.41 -6.38 5.26
CA ILE A 208 -16.18 -5.24 4.35
C ILE A 208 -17.43 -4.39 4.23
N LYS A 209 -18.59 -5.01 4.01
CA LYS A 209 -19.87 -4.32 3.88
C LYS A 209 -20.24 -3.59 5.18
N LYS A 210 -20.03 -4.21 6.34
CA LYS A 210 -20.31 -3.61 7.65
C LYS A 210 -19.35 -2.45 7.98
N ALA A 211 -18.07 -2.59 7.67
CA ALA A 211 -17.04 -1.60 8.02
C ALA A 211 -17.01 -0.41 7.04
N PHE A 212 -17.20 -0.67 5.75
CA PHE A 212 -16.96 0.32 4.68
C PHE A 212 -18.15 0.58 3.78
N ASN A 213 -19.22 -0.22 3.88
CA ASN A 213 -20.33 -0.21 2.95
C ASN A 213 -19.88 -0.38 1.48
N LYS A 214 -18.86 -1.22 1.25
CA LYS A 214 -18.36 -1.57 -0.08
C LYS A 214 -18.59 -3.04 -0.40
N ALA A 215 -18.52 -3.36 -1.68
CA ALA A 215 -18.43 -4.71 -2.21
C ALA A 215 -17.24 -4.74 -3.19
N PRO A 216 -16.28 -5.67 -3.04
CA PRO A 216 -15.22 -5.85 -4.03
C PRO A 216 -15.81 -6.15 -5.41
N ARG A 217 -15.14 -5.70 -6.47
CA ARG A 217 -15.57 -5.93 -7.87
C ARG A 217 -14.55 -6.71 -8.71
N ALA A 218 -13.44 -7.12 -8.11
CA ALA A 218 -12.40 -7.84 -8.80
C ALA A 218 -11.82 -8.93 -7.89
N GLY A 219 -11.84 -10.16 -8.38
CA GLY A 219 -11.19 -11.31 -7.78
C GLY A 219 -9.68 -11.21 -7.90
N TRP A 220 -8.98 -11.71 -6.89
CA TRP A 220 -7.52 -11.70 -6.79
C TRP A 220 -7.08 -13.09 -6.35
N GLN A 221 -6.70 -13.91 -7.32
CA GLN A 221 -6.33 -15.32 -7.18
C GLN A 221 -4.91 -15.50 -7.70
N ILE A 222 -3.97 -14.70 -7.20
CA ILE A 222 -2.61 -14.67 -7.74
C ILE A 222 -1.81 -15.93 -7.45
N ASP A 223 -2.13 -16.64 -6.37
CA ASP A 223 -1.32 -17.75 -5.86
C ASP A 223 -1.92 -19.18 -5.83
N PRO A 224 -3.22 -19.44 -6.05
CA PRO A 224 -3.72 -20.81 -6.20
C PRO A 224 -3.06 -21.58 -7.35
N PHE A 225 -2.84 -22.88 -7.16
CA PHE A 225 -2.13 -23.74 -8.11
C PHE A 225 -3.05 -24.27 -9.22
N GLY A 226 -3.39 -23.38 -10.15
CA GLY A 226 -4.39 -23.63 -11.19
C GLY A 226 -5.77 -23.12 -10.77
N HIS A 227 -6.67 -23.02 -11.74
CA HIS A 227 -7.94 -22.30 -11.56
C HIS A 227 -9.14 -23.15 -12.00
N SER A 228 -10.21 -23.10 -11.21
CA SER A 228 -11.41 -23.90 -11.40
C SER A 228 -12.48 -23.16 -12.21
N ALA A 229 -13.27 -23.91 -12.97
CA ALA A 229 -14.43 -23.35 -13.66
C ALA A 229 -15.42 -22.69 -12.69
N VAL A 230 -15.57 -23.26 -11.48
CA VAL A 230 -16.45 -22.75 -10.41
C VAL A 230 -15.99 -21.39 -9.91
N GLN A 231 -14.69 -21.16 -9.80
CA GLN A 231 -14.16 -19.86 -9.41
C GLN A 231 -14.59 -18.76 -10.39
N ALA A 232 -14.60 -19.06 -11.68
CA ALA A 232 -14.95 -18.08 -12.71
C ALA A 232 -16.43 -17.67 -12.65
N TYR A 233 -17.33 -18.66 -12.72
CA TYR A 233 -18.76 -18.36 -12.85
C TYR A 233 -19.40 -18.06 -11.49
N LEU A 234 -19.10 -18.85 -10.44
CA LEU A 234 -19.81 -18.74 -9.16
C LEU A 234 -19.13 -17.74 -8.22
N LEU A 235 -17.84 -17.92 -7.94
CA LEU A 235 -17.06 -17.04 -7.06
C LEU A 235 -16.43 -15.85 -7.81
N GLY A 236 -16.89 -15.62 -9.03
CA GLY A 236 -16.52 -14.50 -9.87
C GLY A 236 -17.77 -13.75 -10.32
N ALA A 237 -18.37 -14.22 -11.42
CA ALA A 237 -19.50 -13.53 -12.03
C ALA A 237 -20.73 -13.42 -11.09
N GLU A 238 -21.18 -14.51 -10.46
CA GLU A 238 -22.36 -14.49 -9.58
C GLU A 238 -22.13 -13.72 -8.27
N LEU A 239 -20.89 -13.54 -7.81
CA LEU A 239 -20.58 -12.62 -6.71
C LEU A 239 -20.72 -11.14 -7.11
N GLY A 240 -20.79 -10.84 -8.41
CA GLY A 240 -20.81 -9.49 -8.95
C GLY A 240 -19.42 -8.91 -9.24
N PHE A 241 -18.40 -9.77 -9.43
CA PHE A 241 -17.10 -9.32 -9.91
C PHE A 241 -17.13 -9.05 -11.43
N ASP A 242 -16.47 -7.96 -11.82
CA ASP A 242 -16.23 -7.63 -13.23
C ASP A 242 -15.03 -8.41 -13.78
N SER A 243 -14.03 -8.68 -12.93
CA SER A 243 -12.79 -9.33 -13.33
C SER A 243 -12.22 -10.28 -12.29
N VAL A 244 -11.38 -11.20 -12.74
CA VAL A 244 -10.51 -12.03 -11.90
C VAL A 244 -9.09 -12.01 -12.46
N HIS A 245 -8.11 -11.85 -11.57
CA HIS A 245 -6.70 -11.76 -11.93
C HIS A 245 -5.92 -12.88 -11.23
N PHE A 246 -5.07 -13.57 -11.97
CA PHE A 246 -4.26 -14.66 -11.44
C PHE A 246 -2.91 -14.78 -12.13
N ALA A 247 -1.93 -15.40 -11.46
CA ALA A 247 -0.60 -15.59 -12.05
C ALA A 247 -0.34 -17.00 -12.55
N ARG A 248 -0.92 -18.05 -11.94
CA ARG A 248 -0.51 -19.44 -12.12
C ARG A 248 -1.35 -20.20 -13.15
N ILE A 249 -0.85 -20.26 -14.38
CA ILE A 249 -1.31 -21.17 -15.43
C ILE A 249 -0.17 -22.07 -15.90
N ASP A 250 -0.52 -23.17 -16.57
CA ASP A 250 0.45 -24.08 -17.18
C ASP A 250 1.44 -23.33 -18.09
N TYR A 251 2.70 -23.76 -18.09
CA TYR A 251 3.76 -23.06 -18.81
C TYR A 251 3.63 -23.15 -20.33
N GLN A 252 3.10 -24.26 -20.86
CA GLN A 252 2.83 -24.42 -22.29
C GLN A 252 1.64 -23.55 -22.70
N ASP A 253 0.56 -23.54 -21.90
CA ASP A 253 -0.59 -22.66 -22.12
C ASP A 253 -0.16 -21.18 -22.08
N ARG A 254 0.70 -20.81 -21.13
CA ARG A 254 1.25 -19.46 -21.07
C ARG A 254 2.03 -19.09 -22.32
N ALA A 255 2.99 -19.92 -22.75
CA ALA A 255 3.78 -19.66 -23.94
C ALA A 255 2.88 -19.44 -25.17
N LYS A 256 1.86 -20.28 -25.33
CA LYS A 256 0.87 -20.14 -26.40
C LYS A 256 0.06 -18.84 -26.29
N ARG A 257 -0.45 -18.51 -25.10
CA ARG A 257 -1.25 -17.28 -24.89
C ARG A 257 -0.45 -16.00 -25.12
N LYS A 258 0.87 -16.04 -24.89
CA LYS A 258 1.79 -14.94 -25.20
C LYS A 258 1.92 -14.70 -26.71
N GLU A 259 2.00 -15.77 -27.49
CA GLU A 259 2.01 -15.73 -28.95
C GLU A 259 0.66 -15.26 -29.50
N ASP A 260 -0.43 -15.83 -28.99
CA ASP A 260 -1.81 -15.58 -29.45
C ASP A 260 -2.42 -14.27 -28.91
N LYS A 261 -1.72 -13.55 -28.02
CA LYS A 261 -2.23 -12.38 -27.28
C LYS A 261 -3.55 -12.65 -26.55
N SER A 262 -3.63 -13.82 -25.92
CA SER A 262 -4.83 -14.34 -25.25
C SER A 262 -4.62 -14.65 -23.75
N LEU A 263 -3.74 -13.90 -23.09
CA LEU A 263 -3.61 -13.88 -21.62
C LEU A 263 -4.82 -13.21 -20.95
N GLU A 264 -5.48 -12.32 -21.67
CA GLU A 264 -6.73 -11.67 -21.26
C GLU A 264 -7.88 -12.27 -22.06
N VAL A 265 -8.90 -12.79 -21.38
CA VAL A 265 -10.03 -13.49 -22.00
C VAL A 265 -11.35 -13.18 -21.30
N ILE A 266 -12.46 -13.41 -22.01
CA ILE A 266 -13.78 -13.54 -21.38
C ILE A 266 -13.98 -15.01 -21.04
N TRP A 267 -13.89 -15.34 -19.76
CA TRP A 267 -13.99 -16.71 -19.29
C TRP A 267 -15.45 -17.09 -18.99
N ARG A 268 -15.94 -18.11 -19.71
CA ARG A 268 -17.26 -18.73 -19.50
C ARG A 268 -17.11 -20.05 -18.76
N GLY A 269 -17.07 -19.99 -17.43
CA GLY A 269 -16.83 -21.17 -16.58
C GLY A 269 -18.00 -22.16 -16.52
N SER A 270 -19.25 -21.71 -16.75
CA SER A 270 -20.43 -22.57 -16.69
C SER A 270 -20.93 -22.95 -18.07
N LYS A 271 -21.07 -24.24 -18.34
CA LYS A 271 -21.74 -24.76 -19.55
C LYS A 271 -23.24 -24.45 -19.56
N THR A 272 -23.84 -24.30 -18.38
CA THR A 272 -25.28 -24.03 -18.20
C THR A 272 -25.60 -22.56 -18.43
N PHE A 273 -24.81 -21.66 -17.83
CA PHE A 273 -25.08 -20.22 -17.87
C PHE A 273 -24.38 -19.51 -19.04
N GLY A 274 -23.29 -20.09 -19.56
CA GLY A 274 -22.60 -19.55 -20.73
C GLY A 274 -22.20 -18.08 -20.54
N SER A 275 -22.74 -17.20 -21.37
CA SER A 275 -22.43 -15.77 -21.35
C SER A 275 -23.10 -14.98 -20.23
N THR A 276 -24.14 -15.51 -19.56
CA THR A 276 -24.81 -14.77 -18.47
C THR A 276 -23.97 -14.71 -17.20
N SER A 277 -23.07 -15.68 -17.02
CA SER A 277 -22.15 -15.78 -15.87
C SER A 277 -20.69 -15.83 -16.36
N GLN A 278 -20.33 -14.90 -17.25
CA GLN A 278 -18.99 -14.75 -17.78
C GLN A 278 -18.22 -13.66 -17.02
N ILE A 279 -16.90 -13.79 -16.93
CA ILE A 279 -16.04 -12.84 -16.22
C ILE A 279 -14.82 -12.46 -17.08
N PHE A 280 -14.37 -11.22 -16.99
CA PHE A 280 -13.08 -10.85 -17.58
C PHE A 280 -11.95 -11.46 -16.76
N THR A 281 -11.03 -12.14 -17.43
CA THR A 281 -9.97 -12.88 -16.78
C THR A 281 -8.63 -12.43 -17.34
N ASN A 282 -7.70 -12.12 -16.43
CA ASN A 282 -6.35 -11.71 -16.78
C ASN A 282 -5.35 -12.64 -16.10
N ALA A 283 -4.66 -13.43 -16.92
CA ALA A 283 -3.51 -14.21 -16.51
C ALA A 283 -2.23 -13.35 -16.63
N PHE A 284 -1.50 -13.17 -15.53
CA PHE A 284 -0.28 -12.37 -15.57
C PHE A 284 0.78 -12.99 -16.50
N PRO A 285 1.60 -12.17 -17.21
CA PRO A 285 2.56 -12.71 -18.17
C PRO A 285 3.67 -13.58 -17.54
N VAL A 286 4.01 -13.39 -16.27
CA VAL A 286 5.10 -14.12 -15.60
C VAL A 286 4.72 -14.53 -14.19
N HIS A 287 4.72 -13.57 -13.26
CA HIS A 287 4.47 -13.77 -11.83
C HIS A 287 3.68 -12.57 -11.30
N TYR A 288 3.27 -12.61 -10.04
CA TYR A 288 2.68 -11.47 -9.33
C TYR A 288 3.73 -10.53 -8.70
N SER A 289 5.02 -10.80 -8.91
CA SER A 289 6.12 -9.93 -8.49
C SER A 289 6.31 -8.75 -9.46
N PRO A 290 6.92 -7.64 -9.02
CA PRO A 290 7.30 -6.57 -9.94
C PRO A 290 8.32 -7.06 -10.97
N PRO A 291 8.47 -6.37 -12.12
CA PRO A 291 9.55 -6.63 -13.05
C PRO A 291 10.92 -6.54 -12.38
N ASN A 292 11.91 -7.24 -12.94
CA ASN A 292 13.28 -7.25 -12.42
C ASN A 292 13.81 -5.82 -12.23
N GLY A 293 14.39 -5.55 -11.06
CA GLY A 293 14.90 -4.22 -10.72
C GLY A 293 13.85 -3.23 -10.20
N PHE A 294 12.60 -3.65 -9.99
CA PHE A 294 11.51 -2.81 -9.45
C PHE A 294 10.88 -3.38 -8.16
N GLY A 295 11.57 -4.29 -7.47
CA GLY A 295 11.24 -4.61 -6.07
C GLY A 295 11.76 -3.49 -5.17
N PHE A 296 10.92 -2.89 -4.34
CA PHE A 296 11.31 -1.77 -3.47
C PHE A 296 11.00 -2.08 -2.00
N GLU A 297 11.18 -3.34 -1.63
CA GLU A 297 11.09 -3.78 -0.24
C GLU A 297 12.32 -3.32 0.55
N ILE A 298 12.21 -3.18 1.87
CA ILE A 298 13.25 -2.58 2.72
C ILE A 298 14.62 -3.28 2.58
N ASP A 299 14.61 -4.60 2.44
CA ASP A 299 15.82 -5.43 2.37
C ASP A 299 16.16 -5.88 0.94
N ASP A 300 15.54 -5.25 -0.08
CA ASP A 300 15.86 -5.54 -1.48
C ASP A 300 17.13 -4.78 -1.92
N PHE A 301 17.89 -5.36 -2.84
CA PHE A 301 19.10 -4.79 -3.42
C PHE A 301 18.83 -3.95 -4.67
N SER A 302 17.57 -3.57 -4.89
CA SER A 302 17.20 -2.77 -6.04
C SER A 302 17.78 -1.36 -5.96
N ILE A 303 18.11 -0.82 -7.12
CA ILE A 303 18.68 0.51 -7.21
C ILE A 303 17.56 1.54 -6.95
N PRO A 304 17.65 2.36 -5.89
CA PRO A 304 16.67 3.39 -5.62
C PRO A 304 16.73 4.48 -6.70
N VAL A 305 15.61 5.18 -6.92
CA VAL A 305 15.63 6.36 -7.78
C VAL A 305 16.33 7.49 -7.02
N GLN A 306 17.45 7.95 -7.58
CA GLN A 306 18.19 9.10 -7.11
C GLN A 306 17.96 10.23 -8.13
N ASP A 307 17.24 11.27 -7.70
CA ASP A 307 16.89 12.41 -8.52
C ASP A 307 17.41 13.76 -7.98
N ASN A 308 18.25 13.74 -6.95
CA ASN A 308 18.88 14.95 -6.42
C ASN A 308 20.25 15.16 -7.10
N PRO A 309 20.39 16.17 -7.98
CA PRO A 309 21.62 16.40 -8.77
C PRO A 309 22.82 16.84 -7.93
N HIS A 310 22.63 17.12 -6.63
CA HIS A 310 23.70 17.50 -5.71
C HIS A 310 24.28 16.33 -4.91
N LEU A 311 23.74 15.12 -5.05
CA LEU A 311 24.32 13.90 -4.48
C LEU A 311 24.93 13.06 -5.60
N PHE A 312 25.84 12.17 -5.22
CA PHE A 312 26.39 11.16 -6.13
C PHE A 312 25.31 10.18 -6.58
N ASP A 313 25.61 9.44 -7.65
CA ASP A 313 24.78 8.35 -8.18
C ASP A 313 23.40 8.77 -8.73
N TYR A 314 23.31 9.98 -9.28
CA TYR A 314 22.12 10.43 -10.03
C TYR A 314 21.79 9.48 -11.17
N ASN A 315 20.55 8.96 -11.22
CA ASN A 315 20.21 7.85 -12.12
C ASN A 315 18.85 7.95 -12.82
N VAL A 316 18.19 9.11 -12.81
CA VAL A 316 16.82 9.28 -13.35
C VAL A 316 16.66 8.78 -14.79
N GLU A 317 17.57 9.15 -15.70
CA GLU A 317 17.50 8.73 -17.11
C GLU A 317 17.58 7.21 -17.26
N GLN A 318 18.51 6.58 -16.54
CA GLN A 318 18.65 5.13 -16.52
C GLN A 318 17.36 4.46 -16.02
N ARG A 319 16.80 4.92 -14.89
CA ARG A 319 15.60 4.31 -14.29
C ARG A 319 14.35 4.50 -15.16
N ILE A 320 14.25 5.61 -15.90
CA ILE A 320 13.20 5.80 -16.90
C ILE A 320 13.36 4.81 -18.05
N ASN A 321 14.57 4.65 -18.58
CA ASN A 321 14.84 3.70 -19.67
C ASN A 321 14.58 2.25 -19.24
N ASP A 322 14.98 1.86 -18.03
CA ASP A 322 14.67 0.56 -17.44
C ASP A 322 13.15 0.32 -17.38
N PHE A 323 12.39 1.33 -16.94
CA PHE A 323 10.94 1.24 -16.82
C PHE A 323 10.25 1.11 -18.18
N VAL A 324 10.67 1.91 -19.15
CA VAL A 324 10.16 1.86 -20.52
C VAL A 324 10.47 0.50 -21.16
N ALA A 325 11.69 -0.01 -20.98
CA ALA A 325 12.08 -1.32 -21.48
C ALA A 325 11.20 -2.44 -20.88
N ALA A 326 11.00 -2.43 -19.56
CA ALA A 326 10.13 -3.40 -18.89
C ALA A 326 8.68 -3.34 -19.38
N ALA A 327 8.13 -2.13 -19.56
CA ALA A 327 6.78 -1.94 -20.06
C ALA A 327 6.62 -2.45 -21.51
N LEU A 328 7.60 -2.17 -22.39
CA LEU A 328 7.58 -2.63 -23.77
C LEU A 328 7.72 -4.16 -23.88
N VAL A 329 8.52 -4.78 -23.02
CA VAL A 329 8.60 -6.24 -22.93
C VAL A 329 7.24 -6.82 -22.57
N GLN A 330 6.52 -6.21 -21.60
CA GLN A 330 5.23 -6.72 -21.15
C GLN A 330 4.12 -6.59 -22.21
N VAL A 331 4.12 -5.51 -22.99
CA VAL A 331 3.15 -5.31 -24.10
C VAL A 331 3.40 -6.29 -25.24
N ASN A 332 4.67 -6.56 -25.55
CA ASN A 332 5.06 -7.48 -26.61
C ASN A 332 5.00 -8.94 -26.16
N SER A 333 4.85 -9.20 -24.86
CA SER A 333 4.77 -10.54 -24.28
C SER A 333 3.41 -11.18 -24.42
#